data_AF-A0A4D6L383-F1
#
_entry.id   AF-A0A4D6L383-F1
#
_cell.length_a   1.000
_cell.length_b   1.000
_cell.length_c   1.000
_cell.angle_alpha   90.00
_cell.angle_beta   90.00
_cell.angle_gamma   90.00
#
_symmetry.space_group_name_H-M   'P 1'
#
loop_
_entity.id
_entity.type
_entity.pdbx_description
1 polymer ?
#
loop_
_entity_poly.entity_id
_entity_poly.type
_entity_poly.pdbx_seq_one_letter_code
_entity_poly.pdbx_strand_id
1 'polypeptide(L)'
;MGAGSASGVKGPEAGLIELPETTVRKDIEINVSESLMDSIDNMEPKALVKAMVEFSSKTLLLSRRVRSLYERELKEGNQTKVEELQDKVDKHAEEKEAWKKEKEEWEAERKRLATWKVRCLDSEEKLKGRIANLEADYDDIKEKHDGLEGELEDLKSCIIQEHINGFQKGVWQASFFYENVDANDVRFDVNKDAVDGVLIDEAESSLEGNGEKEAVDTDVGGNEVVGEDVEQKAA
;
A
#
# COMPACT_ATOMS: atom_id res chain seq x y z
N MET A 1 -47.17 -17.52 -10.06
CA MET A 1 -46.13 -18.48 -10.49
C MET A 1 -44.79 -17.78 -10.43
N GLY A 2 -43.90 -18.24 -9.57
CA GLY A 2 -42.55 -17.68 -9.38
C GLY A 2 -41.82 -18.59 -8.41
N ALA A 3 -40.77 -19.23 -8.91
CA ALA A 3 -40.17 -20.44 -8.37
C ALA A 3 -39.56 -20.28 -6.96
N GLY A 4 -39.77 -21.30 -6.13
CA GLY A 4 -39.09 -21.44 -4.84
C GLY A 4 -37.60 -21.70 -5.02
N SER A 5 -36.78 -21.00 -4.26
CA SER A 5 -35.37 -21.34 -4.03
C SER A 5 -35.23 -21.81 -2.59
N ALA A 6 -35.21 -23.12 -2.39
CA ALA A 6 -34.71 -23.70 -1.15
C ALA A 6 -33.18 -23.70 -1.24
N SER A 7 -32.52 -22.74 -0.59
CA SER A 7 -31.08 -22.80 -0.39
C SER A 7 -30.79 -23.92 0.61
N GLY A 8 -30.63 -25.13 0.07
CA GLY A 8 -30.10 -26.28 0.79
C GLY A 8 -28.68 -25.98 1.21
N VAL A 9 -28.53 -25.35 2.38
CA VAL A 9 -27.28 -25.30 3.13
C VAL A 9 -26.94 -26.76 3.43
N LYS A 10 -25.97 -27.31 2.69
CA LYS A 10 -25.28 -28.53 3.08
C LYS A 10 -24.61 -28.21 4.42
N GLY A 11 -25.26 -28.62 5.51
CA GLY A 11 -24.58 -28.76 6.79
C GLY A 11 -23.39 -29.70 6.62
N PRO A 12 -22.36 -29.58 7.48
CA PRO A 12 -21.26 -30.52 7.44
C PRO A 12 -21.86 -31.92 7.65
N GLU A 13 -21.66 -32.80 6.67
CA GLU A 13 -21.94 -34.22 6.82
C GLU A 13 -21.12 -34.67 8.03
N ALA A 14 -21.81 -34.82 9.17
CA ALA A 14 -21.22 -35.36 10.37
C ALA A 14 -20.75 -36.76 9.99
N GLY A 15 -19.44 -36.91 9.78
CA GLY A 15 -18.80 -38.18 9.52
C GLY A 15 -19.21 -39.12 10.63
N LEU A 16 -20.13 -40.02 10.30
CA LEU A 16 -20.57 -41.07 11.20
C LEU A 16 -19.32 -41.82 11.57
N ILE A 17 -18.97 -41.72 12.85
CA ILE A 17 -17.82 -42.39 13.42
C ILE A 17 -18.02 -43.89 13.13
N GLU A 18 -17.26 -44.44 12.19
CA GLU A 18 -17.26 -45.87 11.91
C GLU A 18 -16.91 -46.58 13.22
N LEU A 19 -17.89 -47.32 13.74
CA LEU A 19 -17.66 -48.25 14.82
C LEU A 19 -16.74 -49.36 14.28
N PRO A 20 -15.79 -49.88 15.08
CA PRO A 20 -15.02 -51.03 14.66
C PRO A 20 -15.97 -52.18 14.28
N GLU A 21 -15.85 -52.67 13.05
CA GLU A 21 -16.61 -53.83 12.56
C GLU A 21 -16.25 -55.06 13.39
N THR A 22 -17.09 -55.37 14.36
CA THR A 22 -16.98 -56.64 15.09
C THR A 22 -17.56 -57.74 14.21
N THR A 23 -16.68 -58.41 13.46
CA THR A 23 -17.06 -59.56 12.64
C THR A 23 -17.31 -60.77 13.56
N VAL A 24 -18.57 -60.99 13.94
CA VAL A 24 -18.98 -62.25 14.54
C VAL A 24 -18.82 -63.32 13.47
N ARG A 25 -17.84 -64.23 13.63
CA ARG A 25 -17.67 -65.39 12.73
C ARG A 25 -18.99 -66.17 12.73
N LYS A 26 -19.64 -66.23 11.56
CA LYS A 26 -20.92 -66.94 11.39
C LYS A 26 -20.73 -68.46 11.26
N ASP A 27 -19.48 -68.91 11.18
CA ASP A 27 -19.13 -70.27 10.74
C ASP A 27 -18.40 -71.04 11.84
N ILE A 28 -18.95 -71.04 13.08
CA ILE A 28 -18.46 -71.95 14.13
C ILE A 28 -19.22 -73.26 14.01
N GLU A 29 -18.64 -74.22 13.29
CA GLU A 29 -19.13 -75.58 13.21
C GLU A 29 -18.68 -76.37 14.45
N ILE A 30 -19.64 -76.77 15.30
CA ILE A 30 -19.37 -77.57 16.50
C ILE A 30 -19.71 -79.03 16.17
N ASN A 31 -18.69 -79.80 15.78
CA ASN A 31 -18.83 -81.23 15.54
C ASN A 31 -18.88 -82.00 16.86
N VAL A 32 -19.91 -82.82 17.04
CA VAL A 32 -20.05 -83.75 18.18
C VAL A 32 -19.73 -85.15 17.66
N SER A 33 -18.79 -85.86 18.28
CA SER A 33 -18.43 -87.22 17.86
C SER A 33 -19.47 -88.26 18.30
N GLU A 34 -19.63 -89.34 17.53
CA GLU A 34 -20.51 -90.48 17.88
C GLU A 34 -20.20 -91.04 19.28
N SER A 35 -18.92 -91.13 19.65
CA SER A 35 -18.51 -91.59 20.99
C SER A 35 -19.02 -90.70 22.13
N LEU A 36 -19.18 -89.40 21.86
CA LEU A 36 -19.68 -88.43 22.83
C LEU A 36 -21.21 -88.54 22.92
N MET A 37 -21.89 -88.79 21.80
CA MET A 37 -23.33 -89.11 21.77
C MET A 37 -23.62 -90.40 22.56
N ASP A 38 -22.90 -91.48 22.28
CA ASP A 38 -23.02 -92.75 23.01
C ASP A 38 -22.74 -92.57 24.52
N SER A 39 -21.81 -91.69 24.89
CA SER A 39 -21.52 -91.39 26.29
C SER A 39 -22.63 -90.61 27.00
N ILE A 40 -23.41 -89.81 26.29
CA ILE A 40 -24.54 -89.06 26.85
C ILE A 40 -25.72 -90.00 27.06
N ASP A 41 -26.02 -90.85 26.07
CA ASP A 41 -27.17 -91.76 26.08
C ASP A 41 -27.07 -92.85 27.15
N ASN A 42 -25.85 -93.25 27.50
CA ASN A 42 -25.59 -94.25 28.56
C ASN A 42 -25.36 -93.64 29.95
N MET A 43 -25.48 -92.32 30.11
CA MET A 43 -25.24 -91.64 31.39
C MET A 43 -26.45 -91.79 32.35
N GLU A 44 -26.20 -92.00 33.64
CA GLU A 44 -27.28 -91.98 34.64
C GLU A 44 -27.99 -90.62 34.62
N PRO A 45 -29.34 -90.55 34.62
CA PRO A 45 -30.08 -89.29 34.51
C PRO A 45 -29.66 -88.20 35.51
N LYS A 46 -29.28 -88.61 36.73
CA LYS A 46 -28.80 -87.70 37.79
C LYS A 46 -27.44 -87.08 37.45
N ALA A 47 -26.55 -87.84 36.82
CA ALA A 47 -25.24 -87.36 36.38
C ALA A 47 -25.37 -86.41 35.18
N LEU A 48 -26.29 -86.69 34.26
CA LEU A 48 -26.59 -85.83 33.11
C LEU A 48 -27.08 -84.44 33.55
N VAL A 49 -28.07 -84.38 34.45
CA VAL A 49 -28.59 -83.11 34.98
C VAL A 49 -27.46 -82.29 35.65
N LYS A 50 -26.59 -82.96 36.42
CA LYS A 50 -25.43 -82.31 37.04
C LYS A 50 -24.48 -81.72 35.99
N ALA A 51 -24.14 -82.47 34.94
CA ALA A 51 -23.28 -82.01 33.86
C ALA A 51 -23.89 -80.83 33.08
N MET A 52 -25.20 -80.87 32.79
CA MET A 52 -25.91 -79.76 32.13
C MET A 52 -25.93 -78.49 32.98
N VAL A 53 -26.16 -78.60 34.29
CA VAL A 53 -26.14 -77.45 35.21
C VAL A 53 -24.73 -76.87 35.30
N GLU A 54 -23.70 -77.71 35.37
CA GLU A 54 -22.30 -77.26 35.40
C GLU A 54 -21.91 -76.57 34.09
N PHE A 55 -22.28 -77.15 32.95
CA PHE A 55 -22.10 -76.54 31.63
C PHE A 55 -22.83 -75.20 31.53
N SER A 56 -24.11 -75.13 31.91
CA SER A 56 -24.90 -73.90 31.88
C SER A 56 -24.30 -72.82 32.79
N SER A 57 -23.81 -73.20 33.97
CA SER A 57 -23.13 -72.30 34.90
C SER A 57 -21.84 -71.73 34.30
N LYS A 58 -21.02 -72.56 33.65
CA LYS A 58 -19.79 -72.14 32.95
C LYS A 58 -20.11 -71.22 31.76
N THR A 59 -21.13 -71.55 30.97
CA THR A 59 -21.58 -70.75 29.82
C THR A 59 -22.08 -69.37 30.24
N LEU A 60 -22.84 -69.27 31.34
CA LEU A 60 -23.27 -67.99 31.91
C LEU A 60 -22.09 -67.14 32.36
N LEU A 61 -21.09 -67.76 33.00
CA LEU A 61 -19.90 -67.06 33.49
C LEU A 61 -19.02 -66.55 32.35
N LEU A 62 -18.86 -67.34 31.28
CA LEU A 62 -18.21 -66.90 30.03
C LEU A 62 -18.97 -65.76 29.36
N SER A 63 -20.29 -65.90 29.19
CA SER A 63 -21.15 -64.86 28.60
C SER A 63 -21.02 -63.53 29.34
N ARG A 64 -20.97 -63.56 30.67
CA ARG A 64 -20.77 -62.36 31.50
C ARG A 64 -19.40 -61.72 31.28
N ARG A 65 -18.33 -62.52 31.17
CA ARG A 65 -16.97 -62.02 30.87
C ARG A 65 -16.89 -61.38 29.50
N VAL A 66 -17.41 -62.05 28.46
CA VAL A 66 -17.44 -61.51 27.10
C VAL A 66 -18.22 -60.20 27.04
N ARG A 67 -19.38 -60.12 27.69
CA ARG A 67 -20.14 -58.86 27.79
C ARG A 67 -19.33 -57.74 28.42
N SER A 68 -18.63 -58.02 29.53
CA SER A 68 -17.80 -57.01 30.21
C SER A 68 -16.60 -56.54 29.38
N LEU A 69 -16.04 -57.42 28.53
CA LEU A 69 -14.96 -57.07 27.61
C LEU A 69 -15.49 -56.12 26.53
N TYR A 70 -16.62 -56.47 25.92
CA TYR A 70 -17.26 -55.66 24.90
C TYR A 70 -17.68 -54.28 25.42
N GLU A 71 -18.25 -54.20 26.62
CA GLU A 71 -18.59 -52.93 27.26
C GLU A 71 -17.35 -52.05 27.54
N ARG A 72 -16.21 -52.66 27.91
CA ARG A 72 -14.96 -51.92 28.15
C ARG A 72 -14.39 -51.37 26.85
N GLU A 73 -14.29 -52.21 25.82
CA GLU A 73 -13.74 -51.85 24.51
C GLU A 73 -14.59 -50.76 23.83
N LEU A 74 -15.93 -50.85 23.94
CA LEU A 74 -16.82 -49.77 23.51
C LEU A 74 -16.63 -48.48 24.30
N LYS A 75 -16.46 -48.55 25.62
CA LYS A 75 -16.28 -47.34 26.44
C LYS A 75 -14.94 -46.68 26.15
N GLU A 76 -13.85 -47.44 26.14
CA GLU A 76 -12.51 -46.92 25.85
C GLU A 76 -12.43 -46.34 24.44
N GLY A 77 -12.90 -47.08 23.42
CA GLY A 77 -12.85 -46.61 22.03
C GLY A 77 -13.76 -45.40 21.76
N ASN A 78 -14.90 -45.27 22.44
CA ASN A 78 -15.70 -44.06 22.35
C ASN A 78 -15.09 -42.90 23.14
N GLN A 79 -14.46 -43.18 24.29
CA GLN A 79 -13.81 -42.17 25.12
C GLN A 79 -12.68 -41.47 24.37
N THR A 80 -11.81 -42.22 23.67
CA THR A 80 -10.72 -41.62 22.89
C THR A 80 -11.23 -40.75 21.74
N LYS A 81 -12.30 -41.18 21.06
CA LYS A 81 -12.89 -40.41 19.94
C LYS A 81 -13.61 -39.15 20.45
N VAL A 82 -14.26 -39.22 21.62
CA VAL A 82 -14.87 -38.05 22.27
C VAL A 82 -13.79 -37.06 22.70
N GLU A 83 -12.68 -37.53 23.26
CA GLU A 83 -11.55 -36.68 23.65
C GLU A 83 -10.92 -35.99 22.43
N GLU A 84 -10.67 -36.71 21.33
CA GLU A 84 -10.17 -36.10 20.09
C GLU A 84 -11.12 -35.04 19.50
N LEU A 85 -12.44 -35.31 19.55
CA LEU A 85 -13.43 -34.34 19.10
C LEU A 85 -13.49 -33.12 20.02
N GLN A 86 -13.33 -33.31 21.33
CA GLN A 86 -13.29 -32.24 22.31
C GLN A 86 -12.09 -31.32 22.06
N ASP A 87 -10.90 -31.88 21.85
CA ASP A 87 -9.68 -31.12 21.52
C ASP A 87 -9.85 -30.28 20.24
N LYS A 88 -10.53 -30.82 19.21
CA LYS A 88 -10.84 -30.07 17.98
C LYS A 88 -11.82 -28.93 18.22
N VAL A 89 -12.83 -29.15 19.07
CA VAL A 89 -13.80 -28.10 19.44
C VAL A 89 -13.10 -26.98 20.18
N ASP A 90 -12.24 -27.31 21.13
CA ASP A 90 -11.49 -26.33 21.92
C ASP A 90 -10.52 -25.54 21.03
N LYS A 91 -9.79 -26.21 20.13
CA LYS A 91 -8.95 -25.56 19.12
C LYS A 91 -9.74 -24.59 18.24
N HIS A 92 -10.91 -25.00 17.76
CA HIS A 92 -11.75 -24.14 16.94
C HIS A 92 -12.31 -22.94 17.72
N ALA A 93 -12.55 -23.09 19.03
CA ALA A 93 -12.95 -21.98 19.89
C ALA A 93 -11.82 -20.94 20.02
N GLU A 94 -10.58 -21.38 20.23
CA GLU A 94 -9.40 -20.51 20.28
C GLU A 94 -9.18 -19.77 18.96
N GLU A 95 -9.23 -20.49 17.83
CA GLU A 95 -9.09 -19.90 16.49
C GLU A 95 -10.18 -18.85 16.25
N LYS A 96 -11.44 -19.15 16.59
CA LYS A 96 -12.56 -18.21 16.41
C LYS A 96 -12.36 -16.91 17.19
N GLU A 97 -11.84 -16.98 18.41
CA GLU A 97 -11.55 -15.79 19.21
C GLU A 97 -10.36 -15.00 18.63
N ALA A 98 -9.33 -15.67 18.10
CA ALA A 98 -8.23 -15.00 17.40
C ALA A 98 -8.72 -14.25 16.15
N TRP A 99 -9.51 -14.90 15.30
CA TRP A 99 -10.13 -14.29 14.11
C TRP A 99 -11.02 -13.11 14.45
N LYS A 100 -11.73 -13.16 15.59
CA LYS A 100 -12.57 -12.05 16.05
C LYS A 100 -11.73 -10.83 16.43
N LYS A 101 -10.60 -11.03 17.14
CA LYS A 101 -9.68 -9.95 17.50
C LYS A 101 -9.06 -9.30 16.27
N GLU A 102 -8.56 -10.10 15.33
CA GLU A 102 -7.98 -9.60 14.08
C GLU A 102 -8.99 -8.78 13.26
N LYS A 103 -10.25 -9.23 13.21
CA LYS A 103 -11.33 -8.47 12.57
C LYS A 103 -11.59 -7.12 13.24
N GLU A 104 -11.55 -7.06 14.58
CA GLU A 104 -11.72 -5.82 15.33
C GLU A 104 -10.54 -4.84 15.08
N GLU A 105 -9.31 -5.35 15.02
CA GLU A 105 -8.12 -4.56 14.67
C GLU A 105 -8.20 -4.00 13.25
N TRP A 106 -8.57 -4.85 12.27
CA TRP A 106 -8.72 -4.43 10.87
C TRP A 106 -9.82 -3.37 10.70
N GLU A 107 -10.94 -3.50 11.42
CA GLU A 107 -11.97 -2.48 11.44
C GLU A 107 -11.50 -1.16 12.07
N ALA A 108 -10.66 -1.22 13.11
CA ALA A 108 -10.06 -0.03 13.72
C ALA A 108 -9.10 0.68 12.74
N GLU A 109 -8.29 -0.08 12.02
CA GLU A 109 -7.36 0.45 11.03
C GLU A 109 -8.10 1.03 9.81
N ARG A 110 -9.16 0.36 9.34
CA ARG A 110 -10.04 0.88 8.29
C ARG A 110 -10.65 2.24 8.67
N LYS A 111 -11.08 2.40 9.92
CA LYS A 111 -11.58 3.69 10.43
C LYS A 111 -10.49 4.76 10.46
N ARG A 112 -9.28 4.42 10.93
CA ARG A 112 -8.12 5.33 10.89
C ARG A 112 -7.81 5.77 9.46
N LEU A 113 -7.83 4.84 8.50
CA LEU A 113 -7.57 5.13 7.10
C LEU A 113 -8.64 6.06 6.51
N ALA A 114 -9.91 5.87 6.86
CA ALA A 114 -10.98 6.78 6.46
C ALA A 114 -10.76 8.20 7.00
N THR A 115 -10.35 8.35 8.26
CA THR A 115 -9.98 9.66 8.84
C THR A 115 -8.78 10.29 8.13
N TRP A 116 -7.74 9.50 7.86
CA TRP A 116 -6.57 9.97 7.11
C TRP A 116 -6.94 10.44 5.70
N LYS A 117 -7.81 9.71 4.99
CA LYS A 117 -8.29 10.10 3.66
C LYS A 117 -8.94 11.48 3.66
N VAL A 118 -9.80 11.78 4.64
CA VAL A 118 -10.45 13.10 4.76
C VAL A 118 -9.40 14.19 5.01
N ARG A 119 -8.42 13.96 5.89
CA ARG A 119 -7.35 14.94 6.14
C ARG A 119 -6.51 15.19 4.90
N CYS A 120 -6.20 14.16 4.11
CA CYS A 120 -5.47 14.33 2.87
C CYS A 120 -6.26 15.21 1.88
N LEU A 121 -7.56 14.96 1.72
CA LEU A 121 -8.42 15.77 0.84
C LEU A 121 -8.50 17.24 1.29
N ASP A 122 -8.69 17.49 2.59
CA ASP A 122 -8.67 18.85 3.16
C ASP A 122 -7.33 19.56 2.88
N SER A 123 -6.22 18.86 3.06
CA SER A 123 -4.89 19.42 2.78
C SER A 123 -4.67 19.68 1.27
N GLU A 124 -5.22 18.84 0.41
CA GLU A 124 -5.16 19.01 -1.04
C GLU A 124 -5.95 20.24 -1.48
N GLU A 125 -7.17 20.43 -0.99
CA GLU A 125 -7.97 21.63 -1.27
C GLU A 125 -7.29 22.91 -0.75
N LYS A 126 -6.70 22.86 0.45
CA LYS A 126 -5.95 23.98 1.02
C LYS A 126 -4.72 24.34 0.17
N LEU A 127 -3.99 23.36 -0.35
CA LEU A 127 -2.84 23.60 -1.23
C LEU A 127 -3.28 24.15 -2.58
N LYS A 128 -4.37 23.65 -3.17
CA LYS A 128 -4.95 24.21 -4.41
C LYS A 128 -5.31 25.69 -4.24
N GLY A 129 -5.93 26.06 -3.12
CA GLY A 129 -6.22 27.46 -2.82
C GLY A 129 -4.96 28.33 -2.71
N ARG A 130 -3.89 27.82 -2.07
CA ARG A 130 -2.60 28.53 -1.99
C ARG A 130 -1.93 28.71 -3.35
N ILE A 131 -2.02 27.70 -4.21
CA ILE A 131 -1.49 27.77 -5.58
C ILE A 131 -2.22 28.85 -6.37
N ALA A 132 -3.56 28.86 -6.35
CA ALA A 132 -4.35 29.86 -7.06
C ALA A 132 -4.06 31.30 -6.60
N ASN A 133 -3.86 31.50 -5.29
CA ASN A 133 -3.46 32.82 -4.77
C ASN A 133 -2.08 33.25 -5.27
N LEU A 134 -1.09 32.33 -5.25
CA LEU A 134 0.27 32.63 -5.74
C LEU A 134 0.30 32.90 -7.25
N GLU A 135 -0.54 32.20 -8.01
CA GLU A 135 -0.69 32.44 -9.45
C GLU A 135 -1.23 33.84 -9.73
N ALA A 136 -2.25 34.28 -8.98
CA ALA A 136 -2.78 35.64 -9.07
C ALA A 136 -1.76 36.71 -8.66
N ASP A 137 -1.00 36.48 -7.58
CA ASP A 137 0.07 37.39 -7.15
C ASP A 137 1.18 37.49 -8.22
N TYR A 138 1.51 36.37 -8.87
CA TYR A 138 2.49 36.35 -9.95
C TYR A 138 2.01 37.13 -11.18
N ASP A 139 0.74 36.94 -11.59
CA ASP A 139 0.16 37.66 -12.72
C ASP A 139 0.11 39.18 -12.47
N ASP A 140 -0.24 39.62 -11.26
CA ASP A 140 -0.22 41.04 -10.86
C ASP A 140 1.19 41.65 -10.91
N ILE A 141 2.20 40.92 -10.41
CA ILE A 141 3.60 41.37 -10.48
C ILE A 141 4.08 41.46 -11.92
N LYS A 142 3.71 40.48 -12.75
CA LYS A 142 4.07 40.46 -14.17
C LYS A 142 3.44 41.64 -14.92
N GLU A 143 2.16 41.93 -14.70
CA GLU A 143 1.50 43.09 -15.30
C GLU A 143 2.20 44.41 -14.91
N LYS A 144 2.60 44.54 -13.64
CA LYS A 144 3.39 45.71 -13.18
C LYS A 144 4.75 45.80 -13.85
N HIS A 145 5.44 44.67 -14.04
CA HIS A 145 6.71 44.63 -14.74
C HIS A 145 6.56 45.08 -16.19
N ASP A 146 5.59 44.53 -16.92
CA ASP A 146 5.31 44.87 -18.32
C ASP A 146 4.94 46.37 -18.45
N GLY A 147 4.19 46.92 -17.48
CA GLY A 147 3.88 48.35 -17.41
C GLY A 147 5.11 49.23 -17.21
N LEU A 148 5.99 48.88 -16.26
CA LEU A 148 7.24 49.61 -16.00
C LEU A 148 8.22 49.53 -17.17
N GLU A 149 8.27 48.40 -17.88
CA GLU A 149 9.09 48.25 -19.09
C GLU A 149 8.64 49.22 -20.19
N GLY A 150 7.32 49.39 -20.37
CA GLY A 150 6.75 50.38 -21.28
C GLY A 150 7.11 51.82 -20.90
N GLU A 151 6.93 52.19 -19.63
CA GLU A 151 7.29 53.52 -19.13
C GLU A 151 8.79 53.82 -19.30
N LEU A 152 9.64 52.81 -19.12
CA LEU A 152 11.08 52.94 -19.30
C LEU A 152 11.46 53.21 -20.77
N GLU A 153 10.81 52.54 -21.73
CA GLU A 153 11.06 52.76 -23.16
C GLU A 153 10.54 54.14 -23.62
N ASP A 154 9.39 54.58 -23.11
CA ASP A 154 8.86 55.92 -23.35
C ASP A 154 9.81 57.00 -22.80
N LEU A 155 10.29 56.82 -21.56
CA LEU A 155 11.24 57.73 -20.93
C LEU A 155 12.55 57.79 -21.72
N LYS A 156 13.08 56.64 -22.13
CA LYS A 156 14.27 56.55 -22.98
C LYS A 156 14.08 57.31 -24.30
N SER A 157 12.91 57.16 -24.93
CA SER A 157 12.56 57.89 -26.15
C SER A 157 12.52 59.41 -25.93
N CYS A 158 11.92 59.87 -24.82
CA CYS A 158 11.91 61.29 -24.44
C CYS A 158 13.33 61.85 -24.24
N ILE A 159 14.19 61.14 -23.50
CA ILE A 159 15.57 61.58 -23.25
C ILE A 159 16.36 61.71 -24.56
N ILE A 160 16.27 60.70 -25.44
CA ILE A 160 16.93 60.72 -26.76
C ILE A 160 16.44 61.93 -27.56
N GLN A 161 15.14 62.17 -27.59
CA GLN A 161 14.56 63.29 -28.34
C GLN A 161 15.00 64.65 -27.78
N GLU A 162 15.02 64.82 -26.46
CA GLU A 162 15.50 66.04 -25.82
C GLU A 162 16.97 66.31 -26.13
N HIS A 163 17.82 65.27 -26.11
CA HIS A 163 19.22 65.37 -26.50
C HIS A 163 19.39 65.79 -27.97
N ILE A 164 18.66 65.16 -28.90
CA ILE A 164 18.68 65.53 -30.33
C ILE A 164 18.28 67.01 -30.51
N ASN A 165 17.19 67.43 -29.85
CA ASN A 165 16.73 68.81 -29.91
C ASN A 165 17.73 69.80 -29.31
N GLY A 166 18.36 69.45 -28.18
CA GLY A 166 19.41 70.24 -27.54
C GLY A 166 20.63 70.42 -28.43
N PHE A 167 21.09 69.33 -29.06
CA PHE A 167 22.20 69.34 -30.00
C PHE A 167 21.89 70.21 -31.23
N GLN A 168 20.73 70.02 -31.85
CA GLN A 168 20.28 70.83 -32.99
C GLN A 168 20.26 72.33 -32.62
N LYS A 169 19.70 72.69 -31.45
CA LYS A 169 19.74 74.08 -30.98
C LYS A 169 21.17 74.64 -30.90
N GLY A 170 22.13 73.85 -30.41
CA GLY A 170 23.55 74.23 -30.36
C GLY A 170 24.16 74.45 -31.76
N VAL A 171 23.90 73.56 -32.72
CA VAL A 171 24.36 73.69 -34.11
C VAL A 171 23.78 74.94 -34.77
N TRP A 172 22.48 75.21 -34.58
CA TRP A 172 21.83 76.42 -35.09
C TRP A 172 22.46 77.70 -34.53
N GLN A 173 22.81 77.71 -33.24
CA GLN A 173 23.53 78.83 -32.63
C GLN A 173 24.92 79.00 -33.27
N ALA A 174 25.67 77.92 -33.49
CA ALA A 174 26.98 77.99 -34.13
C ALA A 174 26.90 78.53 -35.57
N SER A 175 25.92 78.07 -36.35
CA SER A 175 25.67 78.57 -37.71
C SER A 175 25.36 80.07 -37.75
N PHE A 176 24.63 80.58 -36.76
CA PHE A 176 24.36 82.01 -36.64
C PHE A 176 25.61 82.86 -36.36
N PHE A 177 26.54 82.37 -35.53
CA PHE A 177 27.74 83.13 -35.15
C PHE A 177 28.93 82.96 -36.10
N TYR A 178 29.00 81.86 -36.88
CA TYR A 178 30.12 81.55 -37.75
C TYR A 178 29.65 81.32 -39.19
N GLU A 179 30.09 82.19 -40.11
CA GLU A 179 29.70 82.17 -41.54
C GLU A 179 30.02 80.86 -42.29
N ASN A 180 30.93 80.04 -41.74
CA ASN A 180 31.38 78.80 -42.36
C ASN A 180 30.71 77.54 -41.78
N VAL A 181 29.74 77.68 -40.87
CA VAL A 181 29.03 76.55 -40.25
C VAL A 181 27.62 76.49 -40.85
N ASP A 182 27.35 75.48 -41.68
CA ASP A 182 25.99 75.19 -42.17
C ASP A 182 25.27 74.27 -41.17
N ALA A 183 24.08 74.67 -40.72
CA ALA A 183 23.27 73.88 -39.79
C ALA A 183 22.74 72.57 -40.42
N ASN A 184 22.80 72.44 -41.75
CA ASN A 184 22.48 71.21 -42.47
C ASN A 184 23.74 70.48 -42.98
N ASP A 185 24.94 70.86 -42.51
CA ASP A 185 26.17 70.16 -42.89
C ASP A 185 26.10 68.71 -42.39
N VAL A 186 26.22 67.76 -43.32
CA VAL A 186 26.19 66.31 -43.06
C VAL A 186 27.33 65.88 -42.12
N ARG A 187 28.34 66.73 -41.91
CA ARG A 187 29.38 66.52 -40.90
C ARG A 187 28.87 66.60 -39.46
N PHE A 188 27.71 67.20 -39.20
CA PHE A 188 27.07 67.20 -37.88
C PHE A 188 26.01 66.11 -37.82
N ASP A 189 26.44 64.89 -37.48
CA ASP A 189 25.57 63.73 -37.31
C ASP A 189 25.67 63.21 -35.87
N VAL A 190 24.54 63.22 -35.16
CA VAL A 190 24.45 62.74 -33.77
C VAL A 190 24.63 61.23 -33.62
N ASN A 191 24.58 60.47 -34.72
CA ASN A 191 24.77 59.03 -34.73
C ASN A 191 26.21 58.60 -35.04
N LYS A 192 27.12 59.58 -35.21
CA LYS A 192 28.54 59.36 -35.46
C LYS A 192 29.37 59.89 -34.30
N ASP A 193 30.40 59.15 -33.93
CA ASP A 193 31.40 59.57 -32.95
C ASP A 193 32.66 60.12 -33.64
N ALA A 194 33.41 60.99 -32.96
CA ALA A 194 34.63 61.60 -33.48
C ALA A 194 35.87 60.98 -32.83
N VAL A 195 36.46 60.00 -33.50
CA VAL A 195 37.67 59.29 -33.04
C VAL A 195 38.85 59.64 -33.94
N ASP A 196 39.94 60.14 -33.34
CA ASP A 196 41.17 60.53 -34.06
C ASP A 196 40.94 61.47 -35.27
N GLY A 197 39.91 62.32 -35.19
CA GLY A 197 39.57 63.29 -36.24
C GLY A 197 38.76 62.71 -37.40
N VAL A 198 38.26 61.47 -37.29
CA VAL A 198 37.37 60.80 -38.26
C VAL A 198 36.00 60.58 -37.62
N LEU A 199 34.93 60.77 -38.39
CA LEU A 199 33.58 60.44 -37.97
C LEU A 199 33.28 58.97 -38.28
N ILE A 200 32.98 58.20 -37.24
CA ILE A 200 32.71 56.76 -37.31
C ILE A 200 31.29 56.51 -36.81
N ASP A 201 30.54 55.58 -37.41
CA ASP A 201 29.20 55.24 -36.94
C ASP A 201 29.24 54.65 -35.53
N GLU A 202 28.29 55.02 -34.67
CA GLU A 202 28.25 54.58 -33.26
C GLU A 202 28.19 53.03 -33.13
N ALA A 203 27.57 52.35 -34.08
CA ALA A 203 27.55 50.89 -34.14
C ALA A 203 28.92 50.27 -34.49
N GLU A 204 29.81 51.03 -35.13
CA GLU A 204 31.17 50.61 -35.49
C GLU A 204 32.19 50.98 -34.39
N SER A 205 31.97 52.07 -33.64
CA SER A 205 32.85 52.48 -32.53
C SER A 205 32.71 51.60 -31.27
N SER A 206 31.58 50.90 -31.11
CA SER A 206 31.30 50.04 -29.95
C SER A 206 31.90 48.63 -30.01
N LEU A 207 32.58 48.25 -31.11
CA LEU A 207 33.23 46.94 -31.26
C LEU A 207 34.57 46.80 -30.53
N GLU A 208 35.14 47.89 -30.01
CA GLU A 208 36.44 47.86 -29.35
C GLU A 208 36.29 47.66 -27.84
N GLY A 209 35.91 46.44 -27.45
CA GLY A 209 35.77 46.10 -26.03
C GLY A 209 35.24 44.71 -25.68
N ASN A 210 35.07 43.77 -26.62
CA ASN A 210 34.86 42.37 -26.24
C ASN A 210 36.22 41.68 -26.03
N GLY A 211 36.85 41.99 -24.90
CA GLY A 211 37.97 41.20 -24.40
C GLY A 211 37.48 39.81 -24.02
N GLU A 212 37.94 38.81 -24.77
CA GLU A 212 37.92 37.40 -24.41
C GLU A 212 38.15 37.22 -22.90
N LYS A 213 37.18 36.63 -22.21
CA LYS A 213 37.44 35.86 -21.00
C LYS A 213 37.10 34.41 -21.29
N GLU A 214 38.14 33.75 -21.77
CA GLU A 214 38.39 32.33 -21.75
C GLU A 214 38.06 31.72 -20.37
N ALA A 215 37.59 30.48 -20.43
CA ALA A 215 36.97 29.71 -19.35
C ALA A 215 37.85 29.50 -18.10
N VAL A 216 37.20 29.43 -16.95
CA VAL A 216 37.56 28.45 -15.90
C VAL A 216 36.28 27.76 -15.46
N ASP A 217 36.13 26.54 -15.95
CA ASP A 217 35.34 25.50 -15.31
C ASP A 217 35.87 25.25 -13.89
N THR A 218 35.00 25.31 -12.89
CA THR A 218 35.09 24.40 -11.76
C THR A 218 33.74 23.74 -11.56
N ASP A 219 33.57 22.64 -12.29
CA ASP A 219 32.84 21.49 -11.81
C ASP A 219 33.49 20.99 -10.51
N VAL A 220 32.75 21.05 -9.41
CA VAL A 220 32.92 20.15 -8.27
C VAL A 220 31.55 19.54 -8.00
N GLY A 221 31.21 18.54 -8.81
CA GLY A 221 30.34 17.45 -8.37
C GLY A 221 31.08 16.53 -7.39
N GLY A 222 30.35 16.00 -6.41
CA GLY A 222 30.72 14.72 -5.78
C GLY A 222 30.71 14.63 -4.25
N ASN A 223 29.51 14.66 -3.67
CA ASN A 223 28.96 13.73 -2.67
C ASN A 223 29.89 13.11 -1.59
N GLU A 224 29.55 13.30 -0.31
CA GLU A 224 29.61 12.21 0.69
C GLU A 224 28.52 12.34 1.76
N VAL A 225 27.72 11.28 1.88
CA VAL A 225 26.77 10.98 2.95
C VAL A 225 27.52 10.71 4.25
N VAL A 226 27.08 11.31 5.35
CA VAL A 226 27.09 10.66 6.68
C VAL A 226 25.84 11.10 7.42
N GLY A 227 24.96 10.14 7.70
CA GLY A 227 23.94 10.29 8.72
C GLY A 227 24.55 10.01 10.09
N GLU A 228 24.05 10.67 11.12
CA GLU A 228 23.87 10.06 12.43
C GLU A 228 22.79 10.81 13.20
N ASP A 229 21.75 10.08 13.57
CA ASP A 229 20.84 10.39 14.65
C ASP A 229 21.63 10.64 15.94
N VAL A 230 21.33 11.72 16.67
CA VAL A 230 21.40 11.70 18.13
C VAL A 230 20.16 12.38 18.71
N GLU A 231 19.25 11.51 19.12
CA GLU A 231 18.29 11.68 20.19
C GLU A 231 18.94 12.21 21.49
N GLN A 232 18.38 13.27 22.10
CA GLN A 232 18.12 13.45 23.55
C GLN A 232 17.68 14.92 23.82
N LYS A 233 16.41 15.22 24.11
CA LYS A 233 15.61 15.06 25.36
C LYS A 233 15.68 16.26 26.32
N ALA A 234 14.49 16.68 26.74
CA ALA A 234 14.10 17.46 27.94
C ALA A 234 14.15 19.00 27.88
N ALA A 235 12.97 19.63 27.83
CA ALA A 235 12.28 20.18 29.01
C ALA A 235 10.78 20.34 28.71
#